data_AF-A0A7U0KSV6-F1
#
_entry.id   AF-A0A7U0KSV6-F1
#
_cell.length_a   1.000
_cell.length_b   1.000
_cell.length_c   1.000
_cell.angle_alpha   90.00
_cell.angle_beta   90.00
_cell.angle_gamma   90.00
#
_symmetry.space_group_name_H-M   'P 1'
#
loop_
_entity.id
_entity.type
_entity.pdbx_description
1 polymer ?
#
loop_
_entity_poly.entity_id
_entity_poly.type
_entity_poly.pdbx_seq_one_letter_code
_entity_poly.pdbx_strand_id
1 'polypeptide(L)' 'MENFQKYLSTAPVLMAAWMTLTAGFIIEINRFYPDPLYLPIY' A
#
# COMPACT_ATOMS: atom_id res chain seq x y z
N MET A 1 -11.29 5.97 -23.74
CA MET A 1 -10.66 5.51 -22.48
C MET A 1 -9.74 6.54 -21.83
N GLU A 2 -9.24 7.55 -22.56
CA GLU A 2 -8.27 8.53 -22.05
C GLU A 2 -8.76 9.36 -20.86
N ASN A 3 -10.02 9.82 -20.88
CA ASN A 3 -10.59 10.59 -19.75
C ASN A 3 -10.70 9.76 -18.47
N PHE A 4 -10.92 8.45 -18.59
CA PHE A 4 -10.98 7.55 -17.44
C PHE A 4 -9.58 7.36 -16.83
N GLN A 5 -8.55 7.15 -17.66
CA GLN A 5 -7.18 7.10 -17.19
C GLN A 5 -6.75 8.42 -16.53
N LYS A 6 -7.14 9.56 -17.10
CA LYS A 6 -6.85 10.88 -16.54
C LYS A 6 -7.50 11.09 -15.17
N TYR A 7 -8.71 10.56 -14.97
CA TYR A 7 -9.37 10.54 -13.66
C TYR A 7 -8.62 9.66 -12.65
N LEU A 8 -8.20 8.45 -13.04
CA LEU A 8 -7.41 7.56 -12.18
C LEU A 8 -6.06 8.16 -11.79
N SER A 9 -5.46 8.95 -12.68
CA SER A 9 -4.20 9.67 -12.42
C SER A 9 -4.36 10.97 -11.62
N THR A 10 -5.56 11.31 -11.13
CA THR A 10 -5.72 12.45 -10.21
C THR A 10 -5.07 12.15 -8.87
N ALA A 11 -4.48 13.17 -8.25
CA ALA A 11 -3.78 13.04 -6.96
C ALA A 11 -4.56 12.27 -5.88
N PRO A 12 -5.83 12.56 -5.58
CA PRO A 12 -6.56 11.84 -4.53
C PRO A 12 -6.82 10.37 -4.90
N VAL A 13 -7.12 10.05 -6.16
CA VAL A 13 -7.44 8.69 -6.60
C VAL A 13 -6.20 7.81 -6.59
N LEU A 14 -5.08 8.34 -7.10
CA LEU A 14 -3.82 7.62 -7.12
C LEU A 14 -3.28 7.41 -5.70
N MET A 15 -3.39 8.42 -4.81
CA MET A 15 -3.04 8.26 -3.40
C MET A 15 -3.91 7.22 -2.70
N ALA A 16 -5.23 7.21 -2.93
CA ALA A 16 -6.10 6.21 -2.33
C ALA A 16 -5.70 4.78 -2.75
N ALA A 17 -5.42 4.56 -4.03
CA ALA A 17 -4.94 3.28 -4.54
C ALA A 17 -3.59 2.90 -3.92
N TRP A 18 -2.63 3.84 -3.91
CA TRP A 18 -1.29 3.60 -3.38
C TRP A 18 -1.31 3.29 -1.88
N MET A 19 -2.01 4.11 -1.09
CA MET A 19 -2.14 3.92 0.36
C MET A 19 -2.86 2.61 0.69
N THR A 20 -3.86 2.21 -0.09
CA THR A 20 -4.54 0.92 0.10
C THR A 20 -3.59 -0.25 -0.15
N LEU A 21 -2.79 -0.20 -1.23
CA LEU A 21 -1.79 -1.22 -1.52
C LEU A 21 -0.71 -1.29 -0.45
N THR A 22 -0.16 -0.14 -0.03
CA THR A 22 0.86 -0.07 1.03
C THR A 22 0.30 -0.55 2.38
N ALA A 23 -0.91 -0.12 2.75
CA ALA A 23 -1.55 -0.57 3.98
C ALA A 23 -1.80 -2.07 3.98
N GLY A 24 -2.36 -2.60 2.89
CA GLY A 24 -2.54 -4.05 2.70
C GLY A 24 -1.22 -4.79 2.86
N PHE A 25 -0.16 -4.36 2.16
CA PHE A 25 1.17 -4.97 2.28
C PHE A 25 1.71 -4.98 3.72
N ILE A 26 1.60 -3.86 4.45
CA ILE A 26 2.05 -3.77 5.84
C ILE A 26 1.19 -4.67 6.77
N ILE A 27 -0.12 -4.73 6.55
CA ILE A 27 -1.03 -5.60 7.32
C ILE A 27 -0.66 -7.07 7.12
N GLU A 28 -0.42 -7.48 5.88
CA GLU A 28 -0.02 -8.84 5.53
C GLU A 28 1.33 -9.21 6.17
N ILE A 29 2.32 -8.31 6.14
CA ILE A 29 3.60 -8.51 6.82
C ILE A 29 3.38 -8.76 8.32
N ASN A 30 2.61 -7.91 9.00
CA ASN A 30 2.36 -8.07 10.44
C ASN A 30 1.48 -9.30 10.75
N ARG A 31 0.68 -9.80 9.79
CA ARG A 31 -0.09 -11.04 9.96
C ARG A 31 0.80 -12.29 9.88
N PHE A 32 1.76 -12.31 8.96
CA PHE A 32 2.67 -13.46 8.79
C PHE A 32 3.86 -13.43 9.76
N TYR A 33 4.33 -12.24 10.13
CA TYR A 33 5.43 -12.01 11.05
C TYR A 33 4.96 -11.08 12.17
N PRO A 34 4.27 -11.62 13.19
CA PRO A 34 3.76 -10.81 14.30
C PRO A 34 4.90 -10.26 15.17
N ASP A 35 4.67 -9.06 15.70
CA ASP A 35 5.48 -8.39 16.73
C ASP A 35 6.99 -8.22 16.42
N PRO A 36 7.38 -7.64 15.26
CA PRO A 36 8.78 -7.34 14.99
C PRO A 36 9.25 -6.13 15.82
N LEU A 37 9.89 -6.38 16.96
CA LEU A 37 10.53 -5.32 17.77
C LEU A 37 11.83 -4.80 17.14
N TYR A 38 12.54 -5.67 16.41
CA TYR A 38 13.75 -5.38 15.67
C TYR A 38 13.77 -6.23 14.40
N LEU A 39 14.57 -5.84 13.40
CA LEU A 39 14.80 -6.66 12.21
C LEU A 39 15.66 -7.88 12.61
N PRO A 40 15.19 -9.12 12.42
CA PRO A 40 15.95 -10.32 12.77
C PRO A 40 16.99 -10.63 11.69
N ILE A 41 18.00 -9.76 11.56
CA ILE A 41 19.12 -9.85 10.60
C ILE A 41 20.46 -10.15 11.30
N TYR A 42 20.40 -10.91 12.40
CA TYR A 42 21.56 -11.49 13.07
C TYR A 42 21.32 -12.96 13.36
#